data_AF-A0A851QYN5-F1
#
_entry.id   AF-A0A851QYN5-F1
#
_cell.length_a   1.000
_cell.length_b   1.000
_cell.length_c   1.000
_cell.angle_alpha   90.00
_cell.angle_beta   90.00
_cell.angle_gamma   90.00
#
_symmetry.space_group_name_H-M   'P 1'
#
loop_
_entity.id
_entity.type
_entity.pdbx_description
1 polymer ?
#
loop_
_entity_poly.entity_id
_entity_poly.type
_entity_poly.pdbx_seq_one_letter_code
_entity_poly.pdbx_strand_id
1 'polypeptide(L)' 'MHPDLSPHLHTEECNLIISLLKKCHKEEETFELYFFFSLTHQHNVLKFFGHCNDIDREMRKCLKKEV' A
#
# COMPACT_ATOMS: atom_id res chain seq x y z
N MET A 1 3.50 -11.77 -6.02
CA MET A 1 4.87 -11.30 -6.30
C MET A 1 4.84 -9.78 -6.26
N HIS A 2 5.48 -9.14 -5.29
CA HIS A 2 5.60 -7.68 -5.27
C HIS A 2 6.69 -7.27 -6.28
N PRO A 3 6.45 -6.29 -7.17
CA PRO A 3 7.52 -5.70 -7.98
C PRO A 3 8.55 -5.01 -7.06
N ASP A 4 9.83 -4.99 -7.47
CA ASP A 4 10.88 -4.28 -6.74
C ASP A 4 10.66 -2.76 -6.87
N LEU A 5 10.33 -2.10 -5.76
CA LEU A 5 10.03 -0.67 -5.68
C LEU A 5 11.24 0.16 -5.21
N SER A 6 12.44 -0.27 -5.59
CA SER A 6 13.68 0.43 -5.26
C SER A 6 13.81 1.72 -6.08
N PRO A 7 14.16 2.86 -5.46
CA PRO A 7 14.02 4.18 -6.08
C PRO A 7 14.92 4.43 -7.31
N HIS A 8 15.96 3.61 -7.49
CA HIS A 8 16.87 3.70 -8.62
C HIS A 8 16.34 2.99 -9.89
N LEU A 9 15.26 2.21 -9.77
CA LEU A 9 14.66 1.46 -10.88
C LEU A 9 13.56 2.24 -11.60
N HIS A 10 13.13 3.37 -11.03
CA HIS A 10 11.96 4.10 -11.48
C HIS A 10 12.28 5.55 -11.81
N THR A 11 11.41 6.13 -12.63
CA THR A 11 11.41 7.56 -12.93
C THR A 11 11.11 8.38 -11.67
N GLU A 12 11.53 9.64 -11.66
CA GLU A 12 11.27 10.56 -10.54
C GLU A 12 9.75 10.66 -10.25
N GLU A 13 8.92 10.72 -11.28
CA GLU A 13 7.46 10.76 -11.16
C GLU A 13 6.90 9.49 -10.49
N CYS A 14 7.34 8.30 -10.89
CA CYS A 14 6.87 7.05 -10.29
C CYS A 14 7.42 6.89 -8.86
N ASN A 15 8.64 7.36 -8.58
CA ASN A 15 9.23 7.37 -7.24
C ASN A 15 8.43 8.20 -6.22
N LEU A 16 7.84 9.32 -6.64
CA LEU A 16 6.94 10.11 -5.79
C LEU A 16 5.71 9.29 -5.38
N ILE A 17 5.10 8.57 -6.33
CA ILE A 17 3.92 7.72 -6.07
C ILE A 17 4.30 6.54 -5.17
N ILE A 18 5.46 5.91 -5.40
CA ILE A 18 5.99 4.83 -4.55
C ILE A 18 6.24 5.32 -3.12
N SER A 19 6.77 6.53 -2.94
CA SER A 19 6.96 7.15 -1.63
C SER A 19 5.63 7.37 -0.91
N LEU A 20 4.61 7.86 -1.62
CA LEU A 20 3.25 8.02 -1.10
C LEU A 20 2.62 6.68 -0.71
N LEU A 21 2.80 5.64 -1.53
CA LEU A 21 2.31 4.29 -1.23
C LEU A 21 2.96 3.71 0.04
N LYS A 22 4.29 3.85 0.16
CA LYS A 22 5.03 3.43 1.37
C LYS A 22 4.58 4.19 2.61
N LYS A 23 4.27 5.49 2.48
CA LYS A 23 3.72 6.30 3.57
C LYS A 23 2.32 5.82 3.98
N CYS A 24 1.45 5.57 3.00
CA CYS A 24 0.09 5.06 3.24
C CYS A 24 0.12 3.70 3.98
N HIS A 25 0.95 2.75 3.53
CA HIS A 25 1.10 1.47 4.22
C HIS A 25 1.75 1.62 5.61
N LYS A 26 2.71 2.53 5.79
CA LYS A 26 3.31 2.77 7.11
C LYS A 26 2.32 3.36 8.11
N GLU A 27 1.38 4.18 7.64
CA GLU A 27 0.26 4.69 8.45
C GLU A 27 -0.74 3.56 8.78
N GLU A 28 -1.04 2.67 7.82
CA GLU A 28 -1.93 1.51 8.03
C GLU A 28 -1.38 0.46 9.01
N GLU A 29 -0.08 0.19 9.00
CA GLU A 29 0.57 -0.73 9.96
C GLU A 29 0.37 -0.26 11.43
N THR A 30 0.18 1.05 11.65
CA THR A 30 -0.18 1.58 12.98
C THR A 30 -1.66 1.39 13.33
N PHE A 31 -2.52 1.20 12.32
CA PHE A 31 -3.95 0.92 12.47
C PHE A 31 -4.21 -0.58 12.65
N GLU A 32 -3.47 -1.45 11.95
CA GLU A 32 -3.51 -2.91 12.12
C GLU A 32 -3.22 -3.34 13.56
N LEU A 33 -2.27 -2.69 14.26
CA LEU A 33 -2.02 -3.01 15.67
C LEU A 33 -3.21 -2.65 16.60
N TYR A 34 -3.94 -1.56 16.29
CA TYR A 34 -5.14 -1.15 17.02
C TYR A 34 -6.35 -2.03 16.66
N PHE A 35 -6.37 -2.55 15.43
CA PHE A 35 -7.43 -3.40 14.90
C PHE A 35 -7.29 -4.87 15.33
N PHE A 36 -6.08 -5.43 15.32
CA PHE A 36 -5.76 -6.76 15.84
C PHE A 36 -6.14 -6.93 17.32
N PHE A 37 -5.98 -5.88 18.14
CA PHE A 37 -6.38 -5.94 19.55
C PHE A 37 -7.91 -5.99 19.75
N SER A 38 -8.68 -5.42 18.82
CA SER A 38 -10.15 -5.44 18.83
C SER A 38 -10.75 -6.77 18.32
N LEU A 39 -9.99 -7.51 17.49
CA LEU A 39 -10.45 -8.71 16.76
C LEU A 39 -10.52 -10.01 17.55
N THR A 40 -10.02 -10.08 18.78
CA THR A 40 -10.00 -11.35 19.52
C THR A 40 -11.35 -11.77 20.12
N HIS A 41 -12.43 -10.98 20.00
CA HIS A 41 -13.67 -11.24 20.75
C HIS A 41 -14.88 -11.80 19.97
N GLN A 42 -14.97 -11.75 18.63
CA GLN A 42 -16.05 -12.51 17.95
C GLN A 42 -15.87 -12.66 16.43
N HIS A 43 -16.10 -13.88 15.97
CA HIS A 43 -16.09 -14.37 14.58
C HIS A 43 -16.78 -13.44 13.54
N ASN A 44 -16.02 -12.88 12.59
CA ASN A 44 -16.37 -12.83 11.15
C ASN A 44 -15.21 -12.28 10.31
N VAL A 45 -14.86 -12.95 9.21
CA VAL A 45 -13.61 -12.82 8.45
C VAL A 45 -13.76 -11.91 7.21
N LEU A 46 -14.48 -10.78 7.31
CA LEU A 46 -14.77 -9.95 6.13
C LEU A 46 -14.56 -8.45 6.38
N LYS A 47 -13.68 -7.88 5.54
CA LYS A 47 -13.41 -6.45 5.25
C LYS A 47 -12.24 -5.81 6.00
N PHE A 48 -11.04 -5.95 5.44
CA PHE A 48 -10.03 -4.89 5.56
C PHE A 48 -9.90 -4.17 4.22
N PHE A 49 -9.92 -2.85 4.34
CA PHE A 49 -10.38 -1.87 3.36
C PHE A 49 -9.28 -1.49 2.36
N GLY A 50 -9.67 -1.06 1.16
CA GLY A 50 -8.77 -0.51 0.15
C GLY A 50 -8.29 0.91 0.45
N HIS A 51 -7.73 1.15 1.63
CA HIS A 51 -7.33 2.50 2.09
C HIS A 51 -6.29 3.14 1.16
N CYS A 52 -5.33 2.35 0.69
CA CYS A 52 -4.31 2.80 -0.26
C CYS A 52 -4.66 2.46 -1.73
N ASN A 53 -5.87 1.99 -2.02
CA ASN A 53 -6.23 1.42 -3.33
C ASN A 53 -6.10 2.43 -4.48
N ASP A 54 -6.39 3.71 -4.24
CA ASP A 54 -6.22 4.76 -5.24
C ASP A 54 -4.74 5.01 -5.56
N ILE A 55 -3.88 5.01 -4.54
CA ILE A 55 -2.43 5.17 -4.70
C ILE A 55 -1.83 3.93 -5.36
N ASP A 56 -2.29 2.74 -4.99
CA ASP A 56 -1.88 1.47 -5.59
C ASP A 56 -2.26 1.42 -7.07
N ARG A 57 -3.44 1.95 -7.44
CA ARG A 57 -3.88 2.10 -8.84
C ARG A 57 -2.94 3.00 -9.63
N GLU A 58 -2.57 4.16 -9.09
CA GLU A 58 -1.64 5.07 -9.79
C GLU A 58 -0.22 4.50 -9.88
N MET A 59 0.25 3.83 -8.82
CA MET A 59 1.54 3.13 -8.84
C MET A 59 1.56 2.07 -9.95
N ARG A 60 0.50 1.26 -10.10
CA ARG A 60 0.40 0.26 -11.18
C ARG A 60 0.43 0.90 -12.57
N LYS A 61 -0.13 2.10 -12.74
CA LYS A 61 -0.06 2.81 -14.03
C LYS A 61 1.34 3.30 -14.32
N CYS A 62 2.09 3.80 -13.34
CA CYS A 62 3.46 4.25 -13.59
C CYS A 62 4.37 3.07 -13.90
N LEU A 63 4.30 1.98 -13.15
CA LEU A 63 5.05 0.75 -13.43
C LEU A 63 4.74 0.18 -14.83
N LYS A 64 3.48 0.22 -15.27
CA LYS A 64 3.07 -0.22 -16.62
C LYS A 64 3.59 0.66 -17.76
N LYS A 65 4.01 1.90 -17.47
CA LYS A 65 4.60 2.81 -18.47
C LYS A 65 6.12 2.68 -18.55
N GLU A 66 6.75 2.16 -17.50
CA GLU A 66 8.20 1.95 -17.41
C GLU A 66 8.65 0.64 -18.05
N VAL A 67 7.74 -0.33 -18.20
CA VAL A 67 7.92 -1.61 -18.90
C VAL A 67 7.35 -1.54 -20.30
#